data_AF-A8UR77-F1
#
_entry.id   AF-A8UR77-F1
#
_cell.length_a   1.000
_cell.length_b   1.000
_cell.length_c   1.000
_cell.angle_alpha   90.00
_cell.angle_beta   90.00
_cell.angle_gamma   90.00
#
_symmetry.space_group_name_H-M   'P 1'
#
loop_
_entity.id
_entity.type
_entity.pdbx_description
1 polymer ?
#
loop_
_entity_poly.entity_id
_entity_poly.type
_entity_poly.pdbx_seq_one_letter_code
_entity_poly.pdbx_strand_id
1 'polypeptide(L)'
;MAVRVVISKGNPEVPDEFIFSVLSSTLGIEEEEYRSIKREDGSVSLYVKDPEAIVKLQNIAEKHASLINVAFEKPSSGGGLFSLTNTAVKSNWGLVLSWGAVVLLMFILSMVPIFGIFINLFLSVFYYAFSLFVAHKLLGVDLNPEGVKELFGKLRLAETFSEYLGAGFGFWLGFLVLYILSFVVFGVIAVLFGGLGAVSDLMNYGRVGSGTVGAMFLVFLLMFLFWLWVFYAFPLMVARALSDGNPTLGSSFKAVVSVLTPSFLKESFSGSYVGIGGMWSLAVTVGIIGFLLTVVLIVTIPVAILILYWLQVFLSMSAVSYIKRS
;
A
#
# COMPACT_ATOMS: atom_id res chain seq x y z
N MET A 1 1.65 -17.04 -11.19
CA MET A 1 2.21 -15.84 -11.85
C MET A 1 1.19 -15.40 -12.88
N ALA A 2 0.57 -14.23 -12.70
CA ALA A 2 -0.45 -13.75 -13.63
C ALA A 2 0.21 -13.29 -14.94
N VAL A 3 -0.29 -13.75 -16.09
CA VAL A 3 0.15 -13.29 -17.42
C VAL A 3 -0.93 -12.38 -17.98
N ARG A 4 -0.52 -11.22 -18.49
CA ARG A 4 -1.45 -10.34 -19.19
C ARG A 4 -1.65 -10.91 -20.59
N VAL A 5 -2.89 -11.27 -20.89
CA VAL A 5 -3.29 -11.76 -22.21
C VAL A 5 -4.08 -10.66 -22.88
N VAL A 6 -3.64 -10.26 -24.07
CA VAL A 6 -4.37 -9.34 -24.93
C VAL A 6 -4.88 -10.15 -26.12
N ILE A 7 -6.20 -10.19 -26.29
CA ILE A 7 -6.85 -10.86 -27.41
C ILE A 7 -7.45 -9.79 -28.32
N SER A 8 -7.06 -9.80 -29.59
CA SER A 8 -7.60 -8.92 -30.61
C SER A 8 -7.98 -9.72 -31.84
N LYS A 9 -8.75 -9.09 -32.74
CA LYS A 9 -9.12 -9.70 -34.00
C LYS A 9 -7.89 -9.82 -34.90
N GLY A 10 -7.71 -11.00 -35.51
CA GLY A 10 -6.74 -11.21 -36.58
C GLY A 10 -7.19 -10.59 -37.90
N ASN A 11 -8.51 -10.49 -38.11
CA ASN A 11 -9.14 -9.89 -39.28
C ASN A 11 -10.34 -9.01 -38.84
N PRO A 12 -10.47 -7.76 -39.34
CA PRO A 12 -11.61 -6.87 -39.04
C PRO A 12 -12.99 -7.46 -39.37
N GLU A 13 -13.08 -8.45 -40.26
CA GLU A 13 -14.32 -9.15 -40.61
C GLU A 13 -14.81 -10.13 -39.53
N VAL A 14 -13.99 -10.43 -38.52
CA VAL A 14 -14.37 -11.34 -37.43
C VAL A 14 -15.39 -10.65 -36.50
N PRO A 15 -16.54 -11.28 -36.20
CA PRO A 15 -17.51 -10.73 -35.26
C PRO A 15 -16.92 -10.57 -33.85
N ASP A 16 -17.34 -9.53 -33.12
CA ASP A 16 -16.92 -9.34 -31.72
C ASP A 16 -17.34 -10.52 -30.83
N GLU A 17 -18.51 -11.10 -31.12
CA GLU A 17 -19.09 -12.27 -30.47
C GLU A 17 -18.16 -13.49 -30.52
N PHE A 18 -17.27 -13.56 -31.51
CA PHE A 18 -16.29 -14.64 -31.63
C PHE A 18 -15.27 -14.59 -30.49
N ILE A 19 -14.75 -13.42 -30.15
CA ILE A 19 -13.80 -13.25 -29.03
C ILE A 19 -14.50 -13.59 -27.72
N PHE A 20 -15.76 -13.17 -27.55
CA PHE A 20 -16.55 -13.55 -26.38
C PHE A 20 -16.72 -15.07 -26.27
N SER A 21 -17.06 -15.76 -27.37
CA SER A 21 -17.23 -17.22 -27.35
C SER A 21 -15.95 -17.98 -26.95
N VAL A 22 -14.79 -17.50 -27.40
CA VAL A 22 -13.48 -18.04 -27.05
C VAL A 22 -13.19 -17.82 -25.57
N LEU A 23 -13.44 -16.62 -25.06
CA LEU A 23 -13.21 -16.28 -23.65
C LEU A 23 -14.18 -17.00 -22.72
N SER A 24 -15.45 -17.08 -23.06
CA SER A 24 -16.48 -17.79 -22.28
C SER A 24 -16.18 -19.29 -22.21
N SER A 25 -15.81 -19.92 -23.33
CA SER A 25 -15.47 -21.35 -23.36
C SER A 25 -14.14 -21.69 -22.67
N THR A 26 -13.16 -20.78 -22.68
CA THR A 26 -11.81 -21.05 -22.15
C THR A 26 -11.65 -20.63 -20.69
N LEU A 27 -12.25 -19.50 -20.31
CA LEU A 27 -12.10 -18.86 -19.00
C LEU A 27 -13.39 -18.82 -18.18
N GLY A 28 -14.53 -19.22 -18.74
CA GLY A 28 -15.83 -19.14 -18.06
C GLY A 28 -16.34 -17.71 -17.90
N ILE A 29 -15.83 -16.76 -18.69
CA ILE A 29 -16.21 -15.35 -18.60
C ILE A 29 -17.68 -15.18 -19.01
N GLU A 30 -18.43 -14.49 -18.16
CA GLU A 30 -19.83 -14.13 -18.41
C GLU A 30 -19.94 -12.87 -19.29
N GLU A 31 -21.08 -12.65 -19.94
CA GLU A 31 -21.25 -11.56 -20.90
C GLU A 31 -21.10 -10.18 -20.26
N GLU A 32 -21.56 -10.00 -19.01
CA GLU A 32 -21.41 -8.75 -18.26
C GLU A 32 -19.93 -8.44 -18.00
N GLU A 33 -19.15 -9.45 -17.60
CA GLU A 33 -17.71 -9.31 -17.38
C GLU A 33 -17.00 -8.98 -18.69
N TYR A 34 -17.31 -9.67 -19.79
CA TYR A 34 -16.76 -9.41 -21.12
C TYR A 34 -16.99 -7.96 -21.59
N ARG A 35 -18.20 -7.42 -21.41
CA ARG A 35 -18.52 -6.03 -21.77
C ARG A 35 -17.70 -5.01 -20.98
N SER A 36 -17.31 -5.33 -19.74
CA SER A 36 -16.52 -4.43 -18.89
C SER A 36 -15.03 -4.37 -19.26
N ILE A 37 -14.50 -5.44 -19.87
CA ILE A 37 -13.07 -5.58 -20.22
C ILE A 37 -12.77 -5.34 -21.72
N LYS A 38 -13.81 -5.23 -22.54
CA LYS A 38 -13.71 -4.93 -23.98
C LYS A 38 -13.36 -3.47 -24.21
N ARG A 39 -12.35 -3.22 -25.03
CA ARG A 39 -11.90 -1.88 -25.44
C ARG A 39 -12.65 -1.39 -26.68
N GLU A 40 -12.57 -0.08 -26.95
CA GLU A 40 -13.22 0.55 -28.13
C GLU A 40 -12.75 -0.04 -29.47
N ASP A 41 -11.52 -0.55 -29.52
CA ASP A 41 -10.92 -1.22 -30.69
C ASP A 41 -11.37 -2.69 -30.85
N GLY A 42 -12.26 -3.18 -29.98
CA GLY A 42 -12.74 -4.56 -29.97
C GLY A 42 -11.77 -5.56 -29.36
N SER A 43 -10.62 -5.12 -28.85
CA SER A 43 -9.67 -5.97 -28.14
C SER A 43 -10.09 -6.17 -26.68
N VAL A 44 -9.60 -7.26 -26.08
CA VAL A 44 -9.83 -7.59 -24.67
C VAL A 44 -8.49 -7.81 -23.99
N SER A 45 -8.30 -7.19 -22.84
CA SER A 45 -7.10 -7.37 -22.02
C SER A 45 -7.49 -7.90 -20.65
N LEU A 46 -6.90 -9.02 -20.26
CA LEU A 46 -7.22 -9.69 -19.00
C LEU A 46 -6.00 -10.39 -18.40
N TYR A 47 -6.01 -10.57 -17.08
CA TYR A 47 -4.94 -11.24 -16.34
C TYR A 47 -5.32 -12.69 -16.06
N VAL A 48 -4.64 -13.63 -16.69
CA VAL A 48 -4.87 -15.07 -16.47
C VAL A 48 -3.86 -15.58 -15.45
N LYS A 49 -4.37 -16.18 -14.36
CA LYS A 49 -3.55 -16.81 -13.32
C LYS A 49 -3.43 -18.32 -13.49
N ASP A 50 -4.43 -18.96 -14.09
CA ASP A 50 -4.49 -20.40 -14.28
C ASP A 50 -3.55 -20.86 -15.42
N PRO A 51 -2.53 -21.68 -15.13
CA PRO A 51 -1.63 -22.22 -16.15
C PRO A 51 -2.36 -23.03 -17.24
N GLU A 52 -3.43 -23.75 -16.90
CA GLU A 52 -4.18 -24.55 -17.87
C GLU A 52 -4.93 -23.66 -18.87
N ALA A 53 -5.55 -22.60 -18.37
CA ALA A 53 -6.15 -21.56 -19.19
C ALA A 53 -5.13 -20.87 -20.12
N ILE A 54 -3.92 -20.57 -19.63
CA ILE A 54 -2.85 -19.98 -20.45
C ILE A 54 -2.47 -20.90 -21.61
N VAL A 55 -2.30 -22.20 -21.34
CA VAL A 55 -1.98 -23.21 -22.36
C VAL A 55 -3.11 -23.36 -23.37
N LYS A 56 -4.38 -23.35 -22.92
CA LYS A 56 -5.54 -23.38 -23.83
C LYS A 56 -5.56 -22.15 -24.74
N LEU A 57 -5.32 -20.95 -24.20
CA LEU A 57 -5.26 -19.73 -25.00
C LEU A 57 -4.08 -19.74 -25.99
N GLN A 58 -2.93 -20.29 -25.63
CA GLN A 58 -1.80 -20.49 -26.55
C GLN A 58 -2.19 -21.41 -27.71
N ASN A 59 -2.82 -22.54 -27.41
CA ASN A 59 -3.27 -23.49 -28.43
C ASN A 59 -4.32 -22.89 -29.38
N ILE A 60 -5.23 -22.05 -28.87
CA ILE A 60 -6.22 -21.36 -29.69
C ILE A 60 -5.53 -20.31 -30.57
N ALA A 61 -4.56 -19.57 -30.02
CA ALA A 61 -3.78 -18.60 -30.77
C ALA A 61 -3.03 -19.24 -31.94
N GLU A 62 -2.43 -20.42 -31.74
CA GLU A 62 -1.72 -21.15 -32.79
C GLU A 62 -2.68 -21.73 -33.83
N LYS A 63 -3.80 -22.33 -33.40
CA LYS A 63 -4.78 -22.96 -34.30
C LYS A 63 -5.60 -21.95 -35.11
N HIS A 64 -5.84 -20.77 -34.55
CA HIS A 64 -6.71 -19.74 -35.14
C HIS A 64 -5.98 -18.42 -35.36
N ALA A 65 -4.68 -18.45 -35.63
CA ALA A 65 -3.84 -17.27 -35.83
C ALA A 65 -4.35 -16.30 -36.93
N SER A 66 -5.13 -16.80 -37.90
CA SER A 66 -5.76 -15.99 -38.94
C SER A 66 -7.01 -15.24 -38.48
N LEU A 67 -7.63 -15.67 -37.37
CA LEU A 67 -8.89 -15.14 -36.85
C LEU A 67 -8.68 -14.34 -35.57
N ILE A 68 -7.73 -14.76 -34.72
CA ILE A 68 -7.42 -14.10 -33.45
C ILE A 68 -5.93 -13.88 -33.30
N ASN A 69 -5.58 -12.72 -32.76
CA ASN A 69 -4.25 -12.45 -32.27
C ASN A 69 -4.28 -12.52 -30.75
N VAL A 70 -3.50 -13.43 -30.17
CA VAL A 70 -3.33 -13.53 -28.71
C VAL A 70 -1.89 -13.14 -28.38
N ALA A 71 -1.71 -11.97 -27.80
CA ALA A 71 -0.42 -11.51 -27.31
C ALA A 71 -0.30 -11.85 -25.82
N PHE A 72 0.70 -12.67 -25.49
CA PHE A 72 1.12 -12.91 -24.11
C PHE A 72 2.15 -11.84 -23.76
N GLU A 73 1.67 -10.74 -23.21
CA GLU A 73 2.56 -9.74 -22.68
C GLU A 73 3.10 -10.28 -21.34
N LYS A 74 4.43 -10.45 -21.25
CA LYS A 74 5.08 -10.34 -19.94
C LYS A 74 4.55 -9.03 -19.36
N PRO A 75 4.09 -9.00 -18.08
CA PRO A 75 3.52 -7.79 -17.50
C PRO A 75 4.47 -6.67 -17.88
N SER A 76 3.97 -5.77 -18.73
CA SER A 76 4.80 -4.74 -19.30
C SER A 76 5.51 -4.11 -18.12
N SER A 77 6.80 -3.85 -18.27
CA SER A 77 7.53 -3.03 -17.32
C SER A 77 6.96 -1.61 -17.38
N GLY A 78 5.68 -1.45 -17.02
CA GLY A 78 5.10 -0.19 -16.58
C GLY A 78 6.09 0.35 -15.58
N GLY A 79 6.47 1.61 -15.78
CA GLY A 79 7.65 2.20 -15.15
C GLY A 79 7.80 1.78 -13.69
N GLY A 80 9.04 1.57 -13.22
CA GLY A 80 9.26 1.16 -11.84
C GLY A 80 8.48 2.06 -10.85
N LEU A 81 8.10 1.53 -9.68
CA LEU A 81 7.24 2.23 -8.70
C LEU A 81 7.59 3.71 -8.48
N PHE A 82 8.89 4.03 -8.46
CA PHE A 82 9.40 5.40 -8.37
C PHE A 82 8.97 6.29 -9.55
N SER A 83 9.05 5.79 -10.78
CA SER A 83 8.61 6.49 -11.99
C SER A 83 7.11 6.74 -11.97
N LEU A 84 6.29 5.73 -11.66
CA LEU A 84 4.83 5.89 -11.56
C LEU A 84 4.44 6.89 -10.47
N THR A 85 5.10 6.82 -9.31
CA THR A 85 4.89 7.78 -8.21
C THR A 85 5.26 9.20 -8.65
N ASN A 86 6.39 9.38 -9.33
CA ASN A 86 6.79 10.69 -9.85
C ASN A 86 5.79 11.24 -10.87
N THR A 87 5.27 10.37 -11.76
CA THR A 87 4.21 10.74 -12.69
C THR A 87 2.95 11.18 -11.94
N ALA A 88 2.51 10.42 -10.93
CA ALA A 88 1.35 10.76 -10.11
C ALA A 88 1.48 12.13 -9.43
N VAL A 89 2.61 12.40 -8.76
CA VAL A 89 2.87 13.68 -8.08
C VAL A 89 2.86 14.85 -9.07
N LYS A 90 3.50 14.69 -10.23
CA LYS A 90 3.57 15.76 -11.25
C LYS A 90 2.24 16.01 -11.95
N SER A 91 1.33 15.03 -11.97
CA SER A 91 0.07 15.10 -12.72
C SER A 91 -0.98 15.98 -12.06
N ASN A 92 -0.89 16.21 -10.74
CA ASN A 92 -1.87 17.03 -10.03
C ASN A 92 -1.22 17.84 -8.89
N TRP A 93 -0.61 18.96 -9.26
CA TRP A 93 -0.07 19.93 -8.29
C TRP A 93 -1.15 20.56 -7.39
N GLY A 94 -2.40 20.65 -7.86
CA GLY A 94 -3.51 21.12 -7.03
C GLY A 94 -3.78 20.20 -5.84
N LEU A 95 -3.70 18.88 -6.05
CA LEU A 95 -3.82 17.89 -4.98
C LEU A 95 -2.63 17.96 -4.02
N VAL A 96 -1.39 18.10 -4.53
CA VAL A 96 -0.19 18.27 -3.70
C VAL A 96 -0.32 19.49 -2.79
N LEU A 97 -0.70 20.64 -3.36
CA LEU A 97 -0.81 21.91 -2.62
C LEU A 97 -1.97 21.88 -1.62
N SER A 98 -3.13 21.33 -1.99
CA SER A 98 -4.28 21.22 -1.08
C SER A 98 -4.01 20.26 0.08
N TRP A 99 -3.42 19.08 -0.21
CA TRP A 99 -3.01 18.13 0.83
C TRP A 99 -1.96 18.77 1.75
N GLY A 100 -0.97 19.44 1.17
CA GLY A 100 0.07 20.15 1.91
C GLY A 100 -0.46 21.28 2.80
N ALA A 101 -1.42 22.05 2.30
CA ALA A 101 -2.07 23.12 3.07
C ALA A 101 -2.83 22.56 4.28
N VAL A 102 -3.56 21.44 4.11
CA VAL A 102 -4.22 20.74 5.22
C VAL A 102 -3.20 20.28 6.25
N VAL A 103 -2.14 19.60 5.82
CA VAL A 103 -1.10 19.09 6.72
C VAL A 103 -0.41 20.22 7.49
N LEU A 104 -0.06 21.31 6.81
CA LEU A 104 0.58 22.47 7.43
C LEU A 104 -0.36 23.16 8.42
N LEU A 105 -1.63 23.35 8.05
CA LEU A 105 -2.63 23.95 8.93
C LEU A 105 -2.84 23.09 10.18
N MET A 106 -3.00 21.77 10.02
CA MET A 106 -3.10 20.83 11.14
C MET A 106 -1.83 20.85 12.00
N PHE A 107 -0.65 20.89 11.39
CA PHE A 107 0.60 20.99 12.14
C PHE A 107 0.66 22.28 12.99
N ILE A 108 0.31 23.44 12.42
CA ILE A 108 0.26 24.70 13.18
C ILE A 108 -0.76 24.61 14.32
N LEU A 109 -1.96 24.09 14.06
CA LEU A 109 -2.99 23.91 15.08
C LEU A 109 -2.57 22.89 16.16
N SER A 110 -1.71 21.94 15.82
CA SER A 110 -1.18 20.93 16.76
C SER A 110 -0.27 21.51 17.83
N MET A 111 0.31 22.69 17.61
CA MET A 111 1.16 23.40 18.57
C MET A 111 0.36 24.01 19.74
N VAL A 112 -0.97 24.04 19.64
CA VAL A 112 -1.84 24.51 20.73
C VAL A 112 -1.99 23.38 21.76
N PRO A 113 -1.67 23.57 23.06
CA PRO A 113 -1.48 22.46 24.00
C PRO A 113 -2.64 21.45 24.10
N ILE A 114 -3.86 21.91 24.40
CA ILE A 114 -5.02 21.03 24.63
C ILE A 114 -5.62 20.55 23.30
N PHE A 115 -5.72 21.43 22.31
CA PHE A 115 -6.21 21.08 20.97
C PHE A 115 -5.24 20.17 20.23
N GLY A 116 -3.95 20.23 20.56
CA GLY A 116 -2.90 19.57 19.82
C GLY A 116 -2.98 18.05 19.83
N ILE A 117 -3.47 17.46 20.93
CA ILE A 117 -3.71 16.02 21.01
C ILE A 117 -4.77 15.59 19.98
N PHE A 118 -5.91 16.30 19.93
CA PHE A 118 -6.98 16.01 18.98
C PHE A 118 -6.54 16.25 17.54
N ILE A 119 -5.80 17.34 17.29
CA ILE A 119 -5.30 17.65 15.94
C ILE A 119 -4.28 16.62 15.47
N ASN A 120 -3.37 16.15 16.34
CA ASN A 120 -2.43 15.08 16.00
C ASN A 120 -3.13 13.75 15.71
N LEU A 121 -4.21 13.45 16.42
CA LEU A 121 -5.06 12.31 16.11
C LEU A 121 -5.70 12.46 14.73
N PHE A 122 -6.33 13.60 14.45
CA PHE A 122 -6.92 13.87 13.13
C PHE A 122 -5.88 13.81 12.00
N LEU A 123 -4.69 14.36 12.24
CA LEU A 123 -3.58 14.32 11.29
C LEU A 123 -3.17 12.87 10.99
N SER A 124 -3.05 12.03 12.03
CA SER A 124 -2.72 10.60 11.86
C SER A 124 -3.80 9.86 11.07
N VAL A 125 -5.07 10.10 11.38
CA VAL A 125 -6.22 9.53 10.66
C VAL A 125 -6.21 9.97 9.20
N PHE A 126 -5.92 11.25 8.94
CA PHE A 126 -5.84 11.80 7.59
C PHE A 126 -4.72 11.18 6.77
N TYR A 127 -3.53 10.97 7.36
CA TYR A 127 -2.43 10.26 6.68
C TYR A 127 -2.84 8.86 6.22
N TYR A 128 -3.48 8.07 7.10
CA TYR A 128 -3.94 6.73 6.74
C TYR A 128 -5.10 6.74 5.74
N ALA A 129 -6.07 7.65 5.92
CA ALA A 129 -7.20 7.81 5.01
C ALA A 129 -6.72 8.16 3.59
N PHE A 130 -5.73 9.05 3.46
CA PHE A 130 -5.22 9.49 2.17
C PHE A 130 -4.56 8.35 1.38
N SER A 131 -3.73 7.52 2.02
CA SER A 131 -3.15 6.36 1.34
C SER A 131 -4.20 5.32 0.94
N LEU A 132 -5.21 5.09 1.78
CA LEU A 132 -6.31 4.18 1.43
C LEU A 132 -7.14 4.73 0.26
N PHE A 133 -7.43 6.03 0.25
CA PHE A 133 -8.10 6.73 -0.86
C PHE A 133 -7.34 6.56 -2.17
N VAL A 134 -6.04 6.89 -2.18
CA VAL A 134 -5.21 6.81 -3.39
C VAL A 134 -5.09 5.36 -3.85
N ALA A 135 -4.84 4.42 -2.93
CA ALA A 135 -4.70 3.01 -3.27
C ALA A 135 -6.01 2.43 -3.83
N HIS A 136 -7.16 2.74 -3.23
CA HIS A 136 -8.45 2.28 -3.71
C HIS A 136 -8.74 2.79 -5.13
N LYS A 137 -8.56 4.08 -5.40
CA LYS A 137 -8.78 4.65 -6.73
C LYS A 137 -7.84 4.06 -7.80
N LEU A 138 -6.63 3.66 -7.41
CA LEU A 138 -5.64 3.03 -8.30
C LEU A 138 -5.96 1.57 -8.65
N LEU A 139 -6.85 0.88 -7.91
CA LEU A 139 -7.20 -0.51 -8.20
C LEU A 139 -7.84 -0.65 -9.59
N GLY A 140 -8.73 0.28 -9.94
CA GLY A 140 -9.48 0.28 -11.20
C GLY A 140 -8.70 0.77 -12.42
N VAL A 141 -7.39 1.02 -12.31
CA VAL A 141 -6.59 1.67 -13.37
C VAL A 141 -5.34 0.86 -13.70
N ASP A 142 -5.02 0.71 -14.99
CA ASP A 142 -3.77 0.09 -15.43
C ASP A 142 -2.55 0.87 -14.88
N LEU A 143 -1.62 0.16 -14.24
CA LEU A 143 -0.42 0.76 -13.63
C LEU A 143 0.65 1.10 -14.69
N ASN A 144 0.31 2.02 -15.57
CA ASN A 144 1.21 2.63 -16.55
C ASN A 144 1.20 4.17 -16.38
N PRO A 145 2.18 4.89 -16.95
CA PRO A 145 2.27 6.34 -16.77
C PRO A 145 1.02 7.12 -17.23
N GLU A 146 0.35 6.66 -18.27
CA GLU A 146 -0.83 7.32 -18.85
C GLU A 146 -2.05 7.16 -17.95
N GLY A 147 -2.37 5.93 -17.53
CA GLY A 147 -3.49 5.65 -16.62
C GLY A 147 -3.30 6.33 -15.27
N VAL A 148 -2.08 6.30 -14.71
CA VAL A 148 -1.77 7.01 -13.46
C VAL A 148 -1.94 8.52 -13.63
N LYS A 149 -1.47 9.10 -14.73
CA LYS A 149 -1.61 10.53 -15.00
C LYS A 149 -3.09 10.94 -15.13
N GLU A 150 -3.87 10.17 -15.87
CA GLU A 150 -5.30 10.43 -16.07
C GLU A 150 -6.06 10.37 -14.75
N LEU A 151 -5.84 9.32 -13.95
CA LEU A 151 -6.48 9.17 -12.65
C LEU A 151 -6.13 10.35 -11.73
N PHE A 152 -4.84 10.63 -11.54
CA PHE A 152 -4.40 11.69 -10.64
C PHE A 152 -4.88 13.07 -11.08
N GLY A 153 -5.00 13.32 -12.38
CA GLY A 153 -5.59 14.56 -12.90
C GLY A 153 -7.06 14.78 -12.49
N LYS A 154 -7.79 13.71 -12.14
CA LYS A 154 -9.21 13.75 -11.74
C LYS A 154 -9.40 13.74 -10.21
N LEU A 155 -8.39 13.29 -9.44
CA LEU A 155 -8.51 13.16 -7.98
C LEU A 155 -8.74 14.51 -7.28
N ARG A 156 -9.65 14.50 -6.30
CA ARG A 156 -9.94 15.64 -5.43
C ARG A 156 -9.77 15.26 -3.97
N LEU A 157 -9.10 16.12 -3.19
CA LEU A 157 -8.85 15.86 -1.77
C LEU A 157 -10.15 15.75 -0.94
N ALA A 158 -11.22 16.44 -1.36
CA ALA A 158 -12.51 16.41 -0.68
C ALA A 158 -13.07 14.98 -0.56
N GLU A 159 -12.86 14.13 -1.58
CA GLU A 159 -13.31 12.72 -1.56
C GLU A 159 -12.63 11.92 -0.43
N THR A 160 -11.38 12.26 -0.10
CA THR A 160 -10.67 11.63 1.04
C THR A 160 -11.42 11.88 2.35
N PHE A 161 -11.93 13.10 2.55
CA PHE A 161 -12.63 13.48 3.77
C PHE A 161 -14.04 12.89 3.85
N SER A 162 -14.76 12.83 2.74
CA SER A 162 -16.15 12.34 2.73
C SER A 162 -16.25 10.81 2.80
N GLU A 163 -15.31 10.07 2.20
CA GLU A 163 -15.46 8.63 1.99
C GLU A 163 -14.46 7.77 2.79
N TYR A 164 -13.27 8.28 3.11
CA TYR A 164 -12.16 7.45 3.62
C TYR A 164 -11.73 7.75 5.06
N LEU A 165 -12.27 8.77 5.72
CA LEU A 165 -11.95 9.07 7.13
C LEU A 165 -12.28 7.91 8.07
N GLY A 166 -13.41 7.23 7.86
CA GLY A 166 -13.78 6.06 8.66
C GLY A 166 -12.77 4.92 8.55
N ALA A 167 -12.27 4.67 7.33
CA ALA A 167 -11.23 3.68 7.07
C ALA A 167 -9.88 4.10 7.69
N GLY A 168 -9.48 5.37 7.54
CA GLY A 168 -8.29 5.92 8.18
C GLY A 168 -8.34 5.83 9.72
N PHE A 169 -9.52 6.05 10.31
CA PHE A 169 -9.73 5.89 11.74
C PHE A 169 -9.63 4.42 12.19
N GLY A 170 -10.17 3.49 11.40
CA GLY A 170 -9.98 2.06 11.61
C GLY A 170 -8.51 1.65 11.60
N PHE A 171 -7.73 2.16 10.65
CA PHE A 171 -6.28 1.93 10.55
C PHE A 171 -5.55 2.49 11.79
N TRP A 172 -5.86 3.73 12.20
CA TRP A 172 -5.30 4.36 13.40
C TRP A 172 -5.62 3.57 14.68
N LEU A 173 -6.88 3.16 14.86
CA LEU A 173 -7.30 2.31 15.99
C LEU A 173 -6.54 0.98 16.00
N GLY A 174 -6.34 0.37 14.84
CA GLY A 174 -5.56 -0.86 14.71
C GLY A 174 -4.12 -0.67 15.18
N PHE A 175 -3.49 0.45 14.80
CA PHE A 175 -2.14 0.80 15.26
C PHE A 175 -2.10 1.10 16.75
N LEU A 176 -3.11 1.77 17.29
CA LEU A 176 -3.21 2.03 18.73
C LEU A 176 -3.31 0.72 19.52
N VAL A 177 -4.15 -0.21 19.08
CA VAL A 177 -4.28 -1.54 19.70
C VAL A 177 -2.97 -2.31 19.59
N LEU A 178 -2.35 -2.34 18.41
CA LEU A 178 -1.05 -2.97 18.19
C LEU A 178 0.03 -2.36 19.09
N TYR A 179 0.01 -1.04 19.26
CA TYR A 179 0.93 -0.32 20.11
C TYR A 179 0.77 -0.74 21.58
N ILE A 180 -0.44 -0.63 22.12
CA ILE A 180 -0.74 -1.03 23.51
C ILE A 180 -0.36 -2.50 23.74
N LEU A 181 -0.74 -3.40 22.82
CA LEU A 181 -0.41 -4.83 22.92
C LEU A 181 1.10 -5.06 22.89
N SER A 182 1.84 -4.37 22.02
CA SER A 182 3.30 -4.50 21.97
C SER A 182 3.94 -4.06 23.29
N PHE A 183 3.52 -2.94 23.88
CA PHE A 183 4.03 -2.48 25.17
C PHE A 183 3.71 -3.45 26.30
N VAL A 184 2.52 -4.05 26.31
CA VAL A 184 2.15 -5.07 27.30
C VAL A 184 3.02 -6.32 27.13
N VAL A 185 3.15 -6.84 25.91
CA VAL A 185 3.94 -8.06 25.64
C VAL A 185 5.42 -7.85 25.97
N PHE A 186 6.04 -6.79 25.45
CA PHE A 186 7.45 -6.49 25.73
C PHE A 186 7.67 -6.05 27.18
N GLY A 187 6.69 -5.44 27.84
CA GLY A 187 6.72 -5.14 29.27
C GLY A 187 6.71 -6.39 30.13
N VAL A 188 5.88 -7.39 29.80
CA VAL A 188 5.89 -8.69 30.48
C VAL A 188 7.22 -9.41 30.26
N ILE A 189 7.74 -9.41 29.03
CA ILE A 189 9.06 -9.98 28.73
C ILE A 189 10.15 -9.25 29.53
N ALA A 190 10.14 -7.92 29.58
CA ALA A 190 11.07 -7.12 30.38
C ALA A 190 11.08 -7.56 31.85
N VAL A 191 9.90 -7.77 32.44
CA VAL A 191 9.78 -8.24 33.82
C VAL A 191 10.38 -9.64 34.00
N LEU A 192 10.09 -10.58 33.10
CA LEU A 192 10.64 -11.95 33.14
C LEU A 192 12.18 -11.97 33.03
N PHE A 193 12.76 -11.02 32.31
CA PHE A 193 14.19 -10.86 32.13
C PHE A 193 14.86 -9.97 33.21
N GLY A 194 14.21 -9.82 34.37
CA GLY A 194 14.79 -9.14 35.53
C GLY A 194 14.57 -7.62 35.58
N GLY A 195 13.65 -7.09 34.78
CA GLY A 195 13.35 -5.65 34.73
C GLY A 195 12.95 -5.04 36.07
N LEU A 196 12.19 -5.78 36.92
CA LEU A 196 11.86 -5.30 38.27
C LEU A 196 13.09 -5.20 39.19
N GLY A 197 14.02 -6.15 39.06
CA GLY A 197 15.30 -6.10 39.77
C GLY A 197 16.16 -4.92 39.28
N ALA A 198 16.18 -4.67 37.98
CA ALA A 198 16.88 -3.53 37.38
C ALA A 198 16.39 -2.18 37.94
N VAL A 199 15.07 -2.01 38.03
CA VAL A 199 14.45 -0.80 38.57
C VAL A 199 14.73 -0.65 40.06
N SER A 200 14.60 -1.75 40.82
CA SER A 200 14.95 -1.77 42.25
C SER A 200 16.42 -1.41 42.48
N ASP A 201 17.34 -1.96 41.71
CA ASP A 201 18.78 -1.69 41.85
C ASP A 201 19.12 -0.25 41.47
N LEU A 202 18.47 0.29 40.43
CA LEU A 202 18.63 1.69 40.04
C LEU A 202 18.11 2.63 41.14
N MET A 203 16.95 2.34 41.72
CA MET A 203 16.34 3.17 42.76
C MET A 203 17.10 3.10 44.09
N ASN A 204 17.60 1.93 44.47
CA ASN A 204 18.22 1.72 45.78
C ASN A 204 19.74 1.93 45.78
N TYR A 205 20.42 1.64 44.66
CA TYR A 205 21.88 1.67 44.59
C TYR A 205 22.43 2.64 43.54
N GLY A 206 21.58 3.25 42.71
CA GLY A 206 21.98 4.17 41.65
C GLY A 206 22.76 3.51 40.50
N ARG A 207 22.82 2.17 40.46
CA ARG A 207 23.55 1.39 39.44
C ARG A 207 22.78 0.12 39.15
N VAL A 208 22.77 -0.30 37.89
CA VAL A 208 22.14 -1.55 37.45
C VAL A 208 23.21 -2.62 37.28
N GLY A 209 22.97 -3.84 37.77
CA GLY A 209 23.87 -4.97 37.55
C GLY A 209 24.09 -5.25 36.05
N SER A 210 25.32 -5.54 35.65
CA SER A 210 25.72 -5.68 34.23
C SER A 210 24.93 -6.76 33.47
N GLY A 211 24.56 -7.86 34.14
CA GLY A 211 23.72 -8.92 33.56
C GLY A 211 22.29 -8.45 33.24
N THR A 212 21.72 -7.61 34.09
CA THR A 212 20.36 -7.07 33.94
C THR A 212 20.29 -6.01 32.83
N VAL A 213 21.36 -5.24 32.63
CA VAL A 213 21.49 -4.28 31.52
C VAL A 213 21.44 -4.99 30.17
N GLY A 214 22.17 -6.09 30.02
CA GLY A 214 22.19 -6.87 28.76
C GLY A 214 20.83 -7.47 28.41
N ALA A 215 20.16 -8.05 29.40
CA ALA A 215 18.82 -8.62 29.22
C ALA A 215 17.79 -7.54 28.85
N MET A 216 17.87 -6.36 29.46
CA MET A 216 16.96 -5.27 29.14
C MET A 216 17.20 -4.69 27.75
N PHE A 217 18.46 -4.53 27.35
CA PHE A 217 18.82 -4.12 25.99
C PHE A 217 18.27 -5.08 24.94
N LEU A 218 18.31 -6.40 25.19
CA LEU A 218 17.73 -7.39 24.29
C LEU A 218 16.23 -7.19 24.10
N VAL A 219 15.47 -6.92 25.17
CA VAL A 219 14.03 -6.66 25.07
C VAL A 219 13.73 -5.40 24.25
N PHE A 220 14.47 -4.32 24.48
CA PHE A 220 14.36 -3.11 23.67
C PHE A 220 14.72 -3.36 22.20
N LEU A 221 15.76 -4.15 21.93
CA LEU A 221 16.15 -4.52 20.57
C LEU A 221 15.06 -5.34 19.88
N LEU A 222 14.45 -6.32 20.55
CA LEU A 222 13.35 -7.11 19.99
C LEU A 222 12.11 -6.26 19.72
N MET A 223 11.78 -5.34 20.62
CA MET A 223 10.69 -4.37 20.42
C MET A 223 10.98 -3.46 19.22
N PHE A 224 12.21 -2.97 19.09
CA PHE A 224 12.64 -2.17 17.95
C PHE A 224 12.52 -2.96 16.63
N LEU A 225 13.02 -4.20 16.59
CA LEU A 225 12.91 -5.07 15.41
C LEU A 225 11.46 -5.38 15.04
N PHE A 226 10.59 -5.58 16.04
CA PHE A 226 9.16 -5.76 15.82
C PHE A 226 8.55 -4.54 15.11
N TRP A 227 8.81 -3.32 15.61
CA TRP A 227 8.29 -2.10 14.99
C TRP A 227 8.89 -1.86 13.60
N LEU A 228 10.18 -2.17 13.42
CA LEU A 228 10.82 -2.09 12.10
C LEU A 228 10.13 -3.02 11.08
N TRP A 229 9.79 -4.24 11.50
CA TRP A 229 9.02 -5.17 10.67
C TRP A 229 7.60 -4.67 10.40
N VAL A 230 6.91 -4.10 11.41
CA VAL A 230 5.59 -3.48 11.24
C VAL A 230 5.64 -2.35 10.19
N PHE A 231 6.66 -1.48 10.23
CA PHE A 231 6.85 -0.44 9.22
C PHE A 231 7.16 -1.01 7.83
N TYR A 232 7.94 -2.09 7.74
CA TYR A 232 8.18 -2.80 6.48
C TYR A 232 6.90 -3.45 5.91
N ALA A 233 6.00 -3.93 6.78
CA ALA A 233 4.74 -4.58 6.42
C ALA A 233 3.61 -3.60 6.03
N PHE A 234 3.87 -2.30 6.08
CA PHE A 234 2.85 -1.27 5.94
C PHE A 234 2.08 -1.31 4.59
N PRO A 235 2.74 -1.50 3.41
CA PRO A 235 2.03 -1.72 2.15
C PRO A 235 1.09 -2.94 2.17
N LEU A 236 1.48 -4.02 2.86
CA LEU A 236 0.65 -5.22 2.99
C LEU A 236 -0.61 -4.95 3.82
N MET A 237 -0.51 -4.15 4.87
CA MET A 237 -1.67 -3.75 5.67
C MET A 237 -2.65 -2.89 4.86
N VAL A 238 -2.13 -1.93 4.07
CA VAL A 238 -2.95 -1.14 3.15
C VAL A 238 -3.62 -2.05 2.11
N ALA A 239 -2.88 -3.02 1.57
CA ALA A 239 -3.42 -3.97 0.61
C ALA A 239 -4.56 -4.82 1.20
N ARG A 240 -4.38 -5.34 2.42
CA ARG A 240 -5.43 -6.13 3.10
C ARG A 240 -6.65 -5.30 3.47
N ALA A 241 -6.51 -4.01 3.76
CA ALA A 241 -7.65 -3.13 4.02
C ALA A 241 -8.59 -3.00 2.80
N LEU A 242 -8.07 -3.27 1.60
CA LEU A 242 -8.77 -3.21 0.32
C LEU A 242 -9.22 -4.58 -0.21
N SER A 243 -8.95 -5.67 0.52
CA SER A 243 -9.24 -7.03 0.06
C SER A 243 -10.73 -7.30 -0.17
N ASP A 244 -11.60 -6.66 0.60
CA ASP A 244 -13.06 -6.75 0.50
C ASP A 244 -13.67 -5.64 -0.41
N GLY A 245 -12.85 -4.95 -1.22
CA GLY A 245 -13.29 -3.86 -2.09
C GLY A 245 -13.16 -2.47 -1.43
N ASN A 246 -14.28 -1.85 -1.06
CA ASN A 246 -14.30 -0.52 -0.45
C ASN A 246 -13.75 -0.58 0.99
N PRO A 247 -12.71 0.21 1.33
CA PRO A 247 -12.15 0.19 2.68
C PRO A 247 -13.16 0.80 3.66
N THR A 248 -13.42 0.09 4.75
CA THR A 248 -14.28 0.52 5.85
C THR A 248 -13.46 0.61 7.14
N LEU A 249 -14.04 1.21 8.18
CA LEU A 249 -13.44 1.20 9.51
C LEU A 249 -13.07 -0.23 9.95
N GLY A 250 -13.99 -1.18 9.75
CA GLY A 250 -13.81 -2.58 10.16
C GLY A 250 -12.73 -3.31 9.36
N SER A 251 -12.71 -3.16 8.03
CA SER A 251 -11.70 -3.83 7.19
C SER A 251 -10.30 -3.26 7.44
N SER A 252 -10.18 -1.93 7.58
CA SER A 252 -8.91 -1.26 7.89
C SER A 252 -8.37 -1.62 9.28
N PHE A 253 -9.24 -1.69 10.30
CA PHE A 253 -8.84 -2.13 11.64
C PHE A 253 -8.31 -3.56 11.63
N LYS A 254 -9.06 -4.50 11.02
CA LYS A 254 -8.66 -5.91 10.92
C LYS A 254 -7.37 -6.07 10.14
N ALA A 255 -7.16 -5.30 9.07
CA ALA A 255 -5.94 -5.35 8.28
C ALA A 255 -4.70 -5.07 9.13
N VAL A 256 -4.75 -4.03 9.98
CA VAL A 256 -3.65 -3.72 10.90
C VAL A 256 -3.52 -4.77 11.99
N VAL A 257 -4.59 -5.21 12.66
CA VAL A 257 -4.45 -6.23 13.72
C VAL A 257 -3.99 -7.59 13.16
N SER A 258 -4.20 -7.83 11.87
CA SER A 258 -3.81 -9.08 11.23
C SER A 258 -2.30 -9.34 11.18
N VAL A 259 -1.44 -8.35 11.46
CA VAL A 259 0.02 -8.61 11.60
C VAL A 259 0.32 -9.71 12.63
N LEU A 260 -0.53 -9.86 13.65
CA LEU A 260 -0.33 -10.87 14.68
C LEU A 260 -0.70 -12.30 14.21
N THR A 261 -1.20 -12.46 12.99
CA THR A 261 -1.60 -13.76 12.45
C THR A 261 -0.44 -14.47 11.73
N PRO A 262 -0.35 -15.82 11.84
CA PRO A 262 0.67 -16.58 11.10
C PRO A 262 0.59 -16.43 9.58
N SER A 263 -0.61 -16.22 9.03
CA SER A 263 -0.80 -16.02 7.59
C SER A 263 -0.17 -14.71 7.13
N PHE A 264 -0.37 -13.62 7.88
CA PHE A 264 0.25 -12.32 7.58
C PHE A 264 1.77 -12.41 7.66
N LEU A 265 2.30 -13.05 8.72
CA LEU A 265 3.74 -13.19 8.90
C LEU A 265 4.37 -13.91 7.69
N LYS A 266 3.81 -15.05 7.29
CA LYS A 266 4.28 -15.82 6.12
C LYS A 266 4.22 -14.99 4.84
N GLU A 267 3.14 -14.25 4.64
CA GLU A 267 2.94 -13.40 3.46
C GLU A 267 3.96 -12.26 3.42
N SER A 268 4.28 -11.63 4.56
CA SER A 268 5.27 -10.55 4.67
C SER A 268 6.71 -10.98 4.34
N PHE A 269 7.00 -12.28 4.33
CA PHE A 269 8.29 -12.85 3.92
C PHE A 269 8.21 -13.64 2.61
N SER A 270 7.08 -13.58 1.90
CA SER A 270 6.91 -14.25 0.61
C SER A 270 7.70 -13.57 -0.51
N GLY A 271 8.12 -14.34 -1.51
CA GLY A 271 8.83 -13.80 -2.67
C GLY A 271 8.03 -12.74 -3.46
N SER A 272 6.70 -12.81 -3.44
CA SER A 272 5.81 -11.81 -4.05
C SER A 272 5.82 -10.47 -3.31
N TYR A 273 6.02 -10.48 -1.98
CA TYR A 273 6.00 -9.26 -1.17
C TYR A 273 7.40 -8.67 -0.92
N VAL A 274 8.43 -9.49 -0.70
CA VAL A 274 9.75 -9.03 -0.23
C VAL A 274 10.35 -7.92 -1.11
N GLY A 275 10.19 -8.01 -2.43
CA GLY A 275 10.63 -6.94 -3.34
C GLY A 275 9.89 -5.62 -3.15
N ILE A 276 8.58 -5.66 -2.89
CA ILE A 276 7.75 -4.47 -2.66
C ILE A 276 8.05 -3.86 -1.30
N GLY A 277 8.07 -4.68 -0.25
CA GLY A 277 8.42 -4.25 1.10
C GLY A 277 9.82 -3.66 1.17
N GLY A 278 10.80 -4.25 0.45
CA GLY A 278 12.16 -3.73 0.36
C GLY A 278 12.23 -2.35 -0.31
N MET A 279 11.51 -2.14 -1.42
CA MET A 279 11.42 -0.83 -2.07
C MET A 279 10.75 0.21 -1.17
N TRP A 280 9.69 -0.17 -0.44
CA TRP A 280 9.04 0.69 0.54
C TRP A 280 9.99 1.10 1.66
N SER A 281 10.69 0.15 2.29
CA SER A 281 11.64 0.45 3.36
C SER A 281 12.77 1.36 2.89
N LEU A 282 13.28 1.17 1.67
CA LEU A 282 14.28 2.06 1.07
C LEU A 282 13.72 3.47 0.89
N ALA A 283 12.53 3.58 0.30
CA ALA A 283 11.85 4.86 0.08
C ALA A 283 11.60 5.61 1.40
N VAL A 284 11.10 4.93 2.43
CA VAL A 284 10.90 5.49 3.76
C VAL A 284 12.23 5.95 4.38
N THR A 285 13.29 5.14 4.28
CA THR A 285 14.60 5.51 4.83
C THR A 285 15.14 6.78 4.18
N VAL A 286 15.16 6.83 2.85
CA VAL A 286 15.60 8.03 2.10
C VAL A 286 14.70 9.22 2.38
N GLY A 287 13.38 8.99 2.45
CA GLY A 287 12.39 10.03 2.75
C GLY A 287 12.55 10.61 4.15
N ILE A 288 12.76 9.79 5.18
CA ILE A 288 13.00 10.24 6.56
C ILE A 288 14.31 11.01 6.64
N ILE A 289 15.39 10.52 6.04
CA ILE A 289 16.68 11.24 6.02
C ILE A 289 16.51 12.61 5.34
N GLY A 290 15.87 12.64 4.16
CA GLY A 290 15.58 13.88 3.45
C GLY A 290 14.68 14.84 4.25
N PHE A 291 13.69 14.30 4.96
CA PHE A 291 12.81 15.06 5.85
C PHE A 291 13.60 15.67 7.02
N LEU A 292 14.41 14.88 7.72
CA LEU A 292 15.24 15.37 8.84
C LEU A 292 16.19 16.48 8.41
N LEU A 293 16.81 16.36 7.23
CA LEU A 293 17.69 17.39 6.67
C LEU A 293 16.93 18.67 6.28
N THR A 294 15.64 18.56 5.93
CA THR A 294 14.80 19.68 5.50
C THR A 294 13.98 20.32 6.62
N VAL A 295 13.92 19.75 7.82
CA VAL A 295 13.20 20.37 8.95
C VAL A 295 14.02 21.45 9.66
N VAL A 296 15.32 21.55 9.38
CA VAL A 296 16.25 22.49 10.04
C VAL A 296 15.96 23.97 9.68
N LEU A 297 15.26 24.24 8.56
CA LEU A 297 14.97 25.61 8.10
C LEU A 297 13.49 25.78 7.74
N ILE A 298 12.93 26.96 8.03
CA ILE A 298 11.53 27.29 7.67
C ILE A 298 11.31 27.28 6.14
N VAL A 299 12.34 27.68 5.39
CA VAL A 299 12.30 27.74 3.90
C VAL A 299 12.13 26.35 3.27
N THR A 300 12.49 25.29 3.98
CA THR A 300 12.44 23.91 3.48
C THR A 300 11.15 23.16 3.83
N ILE A 301 10.19 23.80 4.51
CA ILE A 301 8.84 23.25 4.79
C ILE A 301 8.13 22.74 3.52
N PRO A 302 8.12 23.47 2.38
CA PRO A 302 7.46 22.97 1.15
C PRO A 302 8.09 21.68 0.63
N VAL A 303 9.42 21.52 0.80
CA VAL A 303 10.15 20.31 0.39
C VAL A 303 9.77 19.15 1.30
N ALA A 304 9.68 19.39 2.62
CA ALA A 304 9.24 18.38 3.58
C ALA A 304 7.82 17.88 3.29
N ILE A 305 6.89 18.80 2.98
CA ILE A 305 5.52 18.45 2.56
C ILE A 305 5.52 17.59 1.30
N LEU A 306 6.34 17.96 0.30
CA LEU A 306 6.45 17.21 -0.94
C LEU A 306 6.99 15.78 -0.70
N ILE A 307 7.99 15.62 0.16
CA ILE A 307 8.53 14.30 0.54
C ILE A 307 7.45 13.47 1.23
N LEU A 308 6.72 14.04 2.19
CA LEU A 308 5.65 13.32 2.90
C LEU A 308 4.53 12.91 1.95
N TYR A 309 4.07 13.82 1.08
CA TYR A 309 3.07 13.51 0.07
C TYR A 309 3.53 12.39 -0.86
N TRP A 310 4.77 12.48 -1.35
CA TRP A 310 5.37 11.48 -2.22
C TRP A 310 5.41 10.10 -1.54
N LEU A 311 5.78 10.03 -0.26
CA LEU A 311 5.78 8.78 0.51
C LEU A 311 4.37 8.17 0.63
N GLN A 312 3.33 8.98 0.85
CA GLN A 312 1.96 8.47 0.93
C GLN A 312 1.47 7.90 -0.41
N VAL A 313 1.82 8.55 -1.53
CA VAL A 313 1.50 8.04 -2.87
C VAL A 313 2.31 6.77 -3.17
N PHE A 314 3.60 6.75 -2.80
CA PHE A 314 4.46 5.58 -3.00
C PHE A 314 3.97 4.36 -2.22
N LEU A 315 3.53 4.55 -0.98
CA LEU A 315 2.88 3.52 -0.18
C LEU A 315 1.67 2.92 -0.90
N SER A 316 0.81 3.79 -1.41
CA SER A 316 -0.42 3.42 -2.12
C SER A 316 -0.12 2.60 -3.39
N MET A 317 0.85 3.07 -4.19
CA MET A 317 1.33 2.37 -5.38
C MET A 317 1.93 1.00 -5.04
N SER A 318 2.67 0.91 -3.92
CA SER A 318 3.28 -0.33 -3.44
C SER A 318 2.21 -1.35 -3.04
N ALA A 319 1.17 -0.91 -2.32
CA ALA A 319 0.04 -1.75 -1.93
C ALA A 319 -0.74 -2.26 -3.16
N VAL A 320 -1.07 -1.39 -4.12
CA VAL A 320 -1.79 -1.79 -5.34
C VAL A 320 -0.96 -2.71 -6.22
N SER A 321 0.36 -2.44 -6.34
CA SER A 321 1.26 -3.31 -7.08
C SER A 321 1.38 -4.69 -6.43
N TYR A 322 1.26 -4.78 -5.11
CA TYR A 322 1.18 -6.05 -4.41
C TYR A 322 -0.11 -6.79 -4.77
N ILE A 323 -1.27 -6.14 -4.63
CA ILE A 323 -2.59 -6.71 -4.96
C ILE A 323 -2.62 -7.26 -6.40
N LYS A 324 -2.05 -6.51 -7.36
CA LYS A 324 -2.03 -6.94 -8.77
C LYS A 324 -1.06 -8.09 -9.07
N ARG A 325 -0.12 -8.38 -8.16
CA ARG A 325 0.86 -9.47 -8.31
C ARG A 325 0.46 -10.76 -7.59
N SER A 326 -0.26 -10.65 -6.46
CA SER A 326 -0.88 -11.76 -5.73
C SER A 326 -2.08 -12.30 -6.51
#